data_AF-A0A1E1V9K1-F1
#
_entry.id   AF-A0A1E1V9K1-F1
#
_cell.length_a   1.000
_cell.length_b   1.000
_cell.length_c   1.000
_cell.angle_alpha   90.00
_cell.angle_beta   90.00
_cell.angle_gamma   90.00
#
_symmetry.space_group_name_H-M   'P 1'
#
loop_
_entity.id
_entity.type
_entity.pdbx_description
1 polymer ?
#
loop_
_entity_poly.entity_id
_entity_poly.type
_entity_poly.pdbx_seq_one_letter_code
_entity_poly.pdbx_strand_id
1 'polypeptide(L)'
;MTHPVDECLADAEAAIARMKGAAIAARNQHARAELMRHMRTTAGKVVARPLDEAVALVSHEWMKAWSLDAGAYPELAHDVTAFTAAFCADARESTEQTQAAIRNAVAALEAGFRAIGTSLSDQMAFRSECAHGWWQSVVPLPAELRATERRSIPRAGEDAPFWSAGAQPHCG
;
A
#
# COMPACT_ATOMS: atom_id res chain seq x y z
N MET A 1 33.62 33.50 -2.14
CA MET A 1 33.76 32.26 -2.92
C MET A 1 33.44 31.13 -1.96
N THR A 2 32.53 30.24 -2.31
CA THR A 2 32.20 29.06 -1.51
C THR A 2 33.41 28.13 -1.51
N HIS A 3 33.71 27.48 -0.39
CA HIS A 3 34.83 26.54 -0.34
C HIS A 3 34.44 25.27 -1.13
N PRO A 4 35.34 24.64 -1.92
CA PRO A 4 34.99 23.46 -2.71
C PRO A 4 34.39 22.30 -1.90
N VAL A 5 34.76 22.16 -0.62
CA VAL A 5 34.13 21.18 0.29
C VAL A 5 32.65 21.48 0.52
N ASP A 6 32.28 22.75 0.69
CA ASP A 6 30.89 23.14 0.92
C ASP A 6 30.04 22.90 -0.34
N GLU A 7 30.62 23.09 -1.52
CA GLU A 7 29.99 22.75 -2.81
C GLU A 7 29.73 21.24 -2.91
N CYS A 8 30.73 20.41 -2.59
CA CYS A 8 30.57 18.95 -2.56
C CYS A 8 29.52 18.49 -1.54
N LEU A 9 29.44 19.14 -0.37
CA LEU A 9 28.43 18.82 0.64
C LEU A 9 27.02 19.16 0.13
N ALA A 10 26.84 20.33 -0.50
CA ALA A 10 25.57 20.72 -1.08
C ALA A 10 25.13 19.75 -2.20
N ASP A 11 26.05 19.33 -3.06
CA ASP A 11 25.77 18.35 -4.11
C ASP A 11 25.38 16.98 -3.54
N ALA A 12 26.06 16.54 -2.48
CA ALA A 12 25.73 15.29 -1.78
C ALA A 12 24.35 15.35 -1.14
N GLU A 13 24.00 16.44 -0.46
CA GLU A 13 22.67 16.66 0.12
C GLU A 13 21.57 16.65 -0.95
N ALA A 14 21.80 17.31 -2.08
CA ALA A 14 20.88 17.31 -3.20
C ALA A 14 20.68 15.90 -3.79
N ALA A 15 21.76 15.12 -3.91
CA ALA A 15 21.68 13.72 -4.35
C ALA A 15 20.89 12.85 -3.37
N ILE A 16 21.12 13.01 -2.06
CA ILE A 16 20.38 12.31 -1.00
C ILE A 16 18.89 12.68 -1.04
N ALA A 17 18.56 13.95 -1.25
CA ALA A 17 17.17 14.39 -1.36
C ALA A 17 16.45 13.73 -2.55
N ARG A 18 17.10 13.65 -3.71
CA ARG A 18 16.55 12.92 -4.88
C ARG A 18 16.36 11.44 -4.59
N MET A 19 17.33 10.81 -3.93
CA MET A 19 17.24 9.40 -3.52
C MET A 19 16.06 9.14 -2.58
N LYS A 20 15.85 10.01 -1.57
CA LYS A 20 14.69 9.91 -0.66
C LYS A 20 13.36 10.00 -1.42
N GLY A 21 13.25 10.97 -2.33
CA GLY A 21 12.05 11.12 -3.17
C GLY A 21 11.76 9.87 -4.02
N ALA A 22 12.80 9.33 -4.67
CA ALA A 22 12.68 8.10 -5.46
C ALA A 22 12.28 6.88 -4.61
N ALA A 23 12.86 6.74 -3.41
CA ALA A 23 12.54 5.64 -2.50
C ALA A 23 11.09 5.70 -2.00
N ILE A 24 10.58 6.89 -1.68
CA ILE A 24 9.16 7.09 -1.30
C ILE A 24 8.24 6.75 -2.47
N ALA A 25 8.55 7.21 -3.68
CA ALA A 25 7.75 6.91 -4.88
C ALA A 25 7.71 5.39 -5.15
N ALA A 26 8.87 4.72 -5.07
CA ALA A 26 8.96 3.27 -5.24
C ALA A 26 8.15 2.53 -4.17
N ARG A 27 8.21 2.95 -2.90
CA ARG A 27 7.42 2.37 -1.81
C ARG A 27 5.93 2.50 -2.09
N ASN A 28 5.48 3.69 -2.51
CA ASN A 28 4.07 3.95 -2.79
C ASN A 28 3.55 3.07 -3.93
N GLN A 29 4.32 2.96 -5.02
CA GLN A 29 3.94 2.13 -6.16
C GLN A 29 3.94 0.64 -5.80
N HIS A 30 4.93 0.17 -5.04
CA HIS A 30 4.99 -1.23 -4.62
C HIS A 30 3.83 -1.58 -3.67
N ALA A 31 3.52 -0.70 -2.71
CA ALA A 31 2.38 -0.89 -1.82
C ALA A 31 1.05 -0.97 -2.57
N ARG A 32 0.86 -0.14 -3.61
CA ARG A 32 -0.30 -0.20 -4.49
C ARG A 32 -0.36 -1.52 -5.26
N ALA A 33 0.76 -1.97 -5.82
CA ALA A 33 0.84 -3.24 -6.55
C ALA A 33 0.48 -4.44 -5.65
N GLU A 34 1.02 -4.47 -4.42
CA GLU A 34 0.72 -5.52 -3.45
C GLU A 34 -0.75 -5.51 -3.01
N LEU A 35 -1.35 -4.33 -2.81
CA LEU A 35 -2.77 -4.21 -2.54
C LEU A 35 -3.60 -4.77 -3.70
N MET A 36 -3.30 -4.36 -4.93
CA MET A 36 -4.01 -4.85 -6.12
C MET A 36 -3.91 -6.37 -6.26
N ARG A 37 -2.71 -6.93 -6.06
CA ARG A 37 -2.46 -8.37 -6.06
C ARG A 37 -3.31 -9.07 -4.99
N HIS A 38 -3.26 -8.57 -3.75
CA HIS A 38 -4.01 -9.14 -2.62
C HIS A 38 -5.51 -9.11 -2.88
N MET A 39 -6.03 -7.99 -3.39
CA MET A 39 -7.45 -7.84 -3.71
C MET A 39 -7.90 -8.77 -4.81
N ARG A 40 -7.12 -8.90 -5.89
CA ARG A 40 -7.40 -9.85 -6.97
C ARG A 40 -7.49 -11.27 -6.43
N THR A 41 -6.53 -11.69 -5.60
CA THR A 41 -6.55 -13.02 -4.97
C THR A 41 -7.74 -13.19 -4.02
N THR A 42 -8.06 -12.18 -3.22
CA THR A 42 -9.16 -12.24 -2.24
C THR A 42 -10.52 -12.29 -2.92
N ALA A 43 -10.76 -11.43 -3.91
CA ALA A 43 -11.97 -11.45 -4.72
C ALA A 43 -12.17 -12.80 -5.43
N GLY A 44 -11.09 -13.38 -5.97
CA GLY A 44 -11.13 -14.73 -6.55
C GLY A 44 -11.56 -15.83 -5.58
N LYS A 45 -11.18 -15.73 -4.29
CA LYS A 45 -11.61 -16.71 -3.26
C LYS A 45 -13.10 -16.63 -2.92
N VAL A 46 -13.72 -15.47 -3.11
CA VAL A 46 -15.14 -15.23 -2.76
C VAL A 46 -16.05 -15.13 -3.98
N VAL A 47 -15.53 -15.34 -5.19
CA VAL A 47 -16.26 -15.15 -6.46
C VAL A 47 -17.55 -15.96 -6.57
N ALA A 48 -17.59 -17.14 -5.94
CA ALA A 48 -18.74 -18.04 -5.93
C ALA A 48 -19.89 -17.58 -5.01
N ARG A 49 -19.65 -16.60 -4.12
CA ARG A 49 -20.69 -16.02 -3.27
C ARG A 49 -21.52 -14.99 -4.06
N PRO A 50 -22.73 -14.65 -3.60
CA PRO A 50 -23.45 -13.46 -4.07
C PRO A 50 -22.57 -12.19 -4.00
N LEU A 51 -22.77 -11.25 -4.94
CA LEU A 51 -21.91 -10.06 -5.06
C LEU A 51 -21.96 -9.18 -3.83
N ASP A 52 -23.15 -8.88 -3.37
CA ASP A 52 -23.42 -8.11 -2.16
C ASP A 52 -22.76 -8.76 -0.91
N GLU A 53 -22.90 -10.07 -0.75
CA GLU A 53 -22.28 -10.80 0.36
C GLU A 53 -20.74 -10.79 0.29
N ALA A 54 -20.18 -11.02 -0.90
CA ALA A 54 -18.73 -10.98 -1.10
C ALA A 54 -18.16 -9.59 -0.79
N VAL A 55 -18.83 -8.54 -1.26
CA VAL A 55 -18.42 -7.16 -1.05
C VAL A 55 -18.51 -6.78 0.42
N ALA A 56 -19.62 -7.09 1.09
CA ALA A 56 -19.79 -6.79 2.51
C ALA A 56 -18.73 -7.47 3.37
N LEU A 57 -18.47 -8.76 3.12
CA LEU A 57 -17.47 -9.54 3.84
C LEU A 57 -16.06 -8.94 3.68
N VAL A 58 -15.63 -8.73 2.43
CA VAL A 58 -14.25 -8.28 2.17
C VAL A 58 -14.04 -6.84 2.63
N SER A 59 -15.03 -5.96 2.45
CA SER A 59 -14.94 -4.56 2.91
C SER A 59 -14.83 -4.47 4.43
N HIS A 60 -15.60 -5.30 5.16
CA HIS A 60 -15.53 -5.37 6.61
C HIS A 60 -14.13 -5.79 7.09
N GLU A 61 -13.57 -6.85 6.51
CA GLU A 61 -12.23 -7.32 6.88
C GLU A 61 -11.13 -6.29 6.59
N TRP A 62 -11.23 -5.53 5.49
CA TRP A 62 -10.27 -4.46 5.20
C TRP A 62 -10.36 -3.29 6.16
N MET A 63 -11.58 -2.82 6.47
CA MET A 63 -11.78 -1.77 7.46
C MET A 63 -11.17 -2.19 8.81
N LYS A 64 -11.42 -3.43 9.22
CA LYS A 64 -10.85 -4.01 10.44
C LYS A 64 -9.32 -4.11 10.38
N ALA A 65 -8.77 -4.62 9.28
CA ALA A 65 -7.31 -4.77 9.10
C ALA A 65 -6.59 -3.41 9.20
N TRP A 66 -7.18 -2.36 8.63
CA TRP A 66 -6.65 -0.99 8.72
C TRP A 66 -7.01 -0.25 10.00
N SER A 67 -7.65 -0.92 10.96
CA SER A 67 -8.10 -0.33 12.23
C SER A 67 -8.99 0.89 12.03
N LEU A 68 -9.86 0.85 11.01
CA LEU A 68 -10.81 1.90 10.68
C LEU A 68 -12.20 1.52 11.18
N ASP A 69 -12.87 2.49 11.81
CA ASP A 69 -14.28 2.37 12.17
C ASP A 69 -15.16 3.03 11.09
N ALA A 70 -16.15 2.31 10.59
CA ALA A 70 -17.02 2.82 9.52
C ALA A 70 -17.95 3.95 9.98
N GLY A 71 -18.29 4.01 11.27
CA GLY A 71 -19.07 5.12 11.84
C GLY A 71 -18.24 6.40 11.99
N ALA A 72 -16.95 6.26 12.31
CA ALA A 72 -16.01 7.37 12.40
C ALA A 72 -15.56 7.89 11.02
N TYR A 73 -15.47 7.01 10.01
CA TYR A 73 -15.01 7.34 8.67
C TYR A 73 -15.97 6.85 7.58
N PRO A 74 -17.19 7.41 7.49
CA PRO A 74 -18.22 6.91 6.58
C PRO A 74 -17.85 7.03 5.09
N GLU A 75 -17.21 8.13 4.69
CA GLU A 75 -16.76 8.31 3.30
C GLU A 75 -15.66 7.32 2.92
N LEU A 76 -14.71 7.05 3.84
CA LEU A 76 -13.66 6.06 3.59
C LEU A 76 -14.22 4.64 3.56
N ALA A 77 -15.22 4.34 4.39
CA ALA A 77 -15.92 3.06 4.35
C ALA A 77 -16.65 2.86 3.01
N HIS A 78 -17.23 3.95 2.47
CA HIS A 78 -17.81 3.95 1.13
C HIS A 78 -16.75 3.65 0.06
N ASP A 79 -15.60 4.34 0.10
CA ASP A 79 -14.51 4.13 -0.85
C ASP A 79 -13.96 2.70 -0.78
N VAL A 80 -13.78 2.13 0.42
CA VAL A 80 -13.36 0.73 0.62
C VAL A 80 -14.38 -0.24 0.04
N THR A 81 -15.67 0.05 0.19
CA THR A 81 -16.75 -0.76 -0.36
C THR A 81 -16.76 -0.72 -1.88
N ALA A 82 -16.64 0.48 -2.48
CA ALA A 82 -16.57 0.66 -3.93
C ALA A 82 -15.33 -0.03 -4.54
N PHE A 83 -14.18 0.11 -3.87
CA PHE A 83 -12.94 -0.58 -4.23
C PHE A 83 -13.10 -2.10 -4.21
N THR A 84 -13.72 -2.64 -3.16
CA THR A 84 -14.01 -4.08 -3.06
C THR A 84 -14.98 -4.55 -4.15
N ALA A 85 -16.04 -3.79 -4.39
CA ALA A 85 -17.02 -4.08 -5.44
C ALA A 85 -16.39 -4.15 -6.82
N ALA A 86 -15.48 -3.23 -7.14
CA ALA A 86 -14.75 -3.24 -8.41
C ALA A 86 -13.94 -4.53 -8.60
N PHE A 87 -13.22 -4.99 -7.57
CA PHE A 87 -12.46 -6.25 -7.64
C PHE A 87 -13.36 -7.49 -7.67
N CYS A 88 -14.46 -7.52 -6.92
CA CYS A 88 -15.41 -8.62 -6.98
C CYS A 88 -16.14 -8.72 -8.32
N ALA A 89 -16.41 -7.59 -8.99
CA ALA A 89 -16.93 -7.57 -10.35
C ALA A 89 -15.88 -8.09 -11.34
N ASP A 90 -14.65 -7.57 -11.28
CA ASP A 90 -13.54 -7.99 -12.15
C ASP A 90 -13.20 -9.48 -12.02
N ALA A 91 -13.29 -10.04 -10.80
CA ALA A 91 -13.07 -11.47 -10.56
C ALA A 91 -14.14 -12.37 -11.20
N ARG A 92 -15.35 -11.86 -11.42
CA ARG A 92 -16.42 -12.60 -12.13
C ARG A 92 -16.26 -12.46 -13.64
N GLU A 93 -15.99 -11.24 -14.09
CA GLU A 93 -15.80 -10.93 -15.50
C GLU A 93 -14.82 -9.77 -15.65
N SER A 94 -13.59 -10.09 -16.05
CA SER A 94 -12.56 -9.07 -16.28
C SER A 94 -12.78 -8.41 -17.64
N THR A 95 -13.14 -7.14 -17.61
CA THR A 95 -13.38 -6.29 -18.78
C THR A 95 -12.61 -4.97 -18.66
N GLU A 96 -12.51 -4.21 -19.74
CA GLU A 96 -11.96 -2.84 -19.67
C GLU A 96 -12.73 -1.96 -18.68
N GLN A 97 -14.05 -2.18 -18.57
CA GLN A 97 -14.92 -1.44 -17.67
C GLN A 97 -14.61 -1.75 -16.20
N THR A 98 -14.48 -3.02 -15.82
CA THR A 98 -14.15 -3.40 -14.44
C THR A 98 -12.74 -2.96 -14.06
N GLN A 99 -11.79 -3.03 -14.99
CA GLN A 99 -10.42 -2.53 -14.79
C GLN A 99 -10.38 -1.00 -14.65
N ALA A 100 -11.22 -0.26 -15.39
CA ALA A 100 -11.38 1.18 -15.21
C ALA A 100 -12.01 1.51 -13.84
N ALA A 101 -13.00 0.74 -13.41
CA ALA A 101 -13.61 0.88 -12.09
C ALA A 101 -12.59 0.68 -10.97
N ILE A 102 -11.70 -0.32 -11.09
CA ILE A 102 -10.59 -0.54 -10.15
C ILE A 102 -9.68 0.69 -10.09
N ARG A 103 -9.26 1.24 -11.24
CA ARG A 103 -8.39 2.43 -11.28
C ARG A 103 -9.03 3.63 -10.59
N ASN A 104 -10.32 3.87 -10.86
CA ASN A 104 -11.07 4.97 -10.24
C ASN A 104 -11.22 4.78 -8.73
N ALA A 105 -11.55 3.56 -8.29
CA ALA A 105 -11.73 3.27 -6.87
C ALA A 105 -10.40 3.37 -6.09
N VAL A 106 -9.27 2.97 -6.68
CA VAL A 106 -7.94 3.21 -6.08
C VAL A 106 -7.67 4.70 -5.89
N ALA A 107 -7.96 5.52 -6.90
CA ALA A 107 -7.75 6.96 -6.82
C ALA A 107 -8.63 7.60 -5.73
N ALA A 108 -9.88 7.17 -5.61
CA ALA A 108 -10.79 7.60 -4.55
C ALA A 108 -10.27 7.20 -3.16
N LEU A 109 -9.92 5.92 -2.98
CA LEU A 109 -9.38 5.40 -1.72
C LEU A 109 -8.13 6.16 -1.26
N GLU A 110 -7.22 6.48 -2.19
CA GLU A 110 -6.04 7.29 -1.88
C GLU A 110 -6.38 8.72 -1.49
N ALA A 111 -7.40 9.32 -2.10
CA ALA A 111 -7.89 10.63 -1.70
C ALA A 111 -8.52 10.58 -0.29
N GLY A 112 -9.33 9.55 0.00
CA GLY A 112 -9.92 9.33 1.32
C GLY A 112 -8.86 9.17 2.41
N PHE A 113 -7.81 8.38 2.18
CA PHE A 113 -6.70 8.26 3.13
C PHE A 113 -5.95 9.57 3.35
N ARG A 114 -5.70 10.35 2.28
CA ARG A 114 -5.09 11.69 2.42
C ARG A 114 -5.96 12.63 3.25
N ALA A 115 -7.29 12.58 3.08
CA ALA A 115 -8.21 13.44 3.81
C ALA A 115 -8.17 13.21 5.33
N ILE A 116 -7.85 11.99 5.78
CA ILE A 116 -7.69 11.65 7.20
C ILE A 116 -6.24 11.75 7.69
N GLY A 117 -5.34 12.34 6.89
CA GLY A 117 -3.96 12.61 7.29
C GLY A 117 -3.01 11.42 7.18
N THR A 118 -3.33 10.41 6.37
CA THR A 118 -2.45 9.25 6.12
C THR A 118 -2.35 8.93 4.62
N SER A 119 -1.73 7.82 4.26
CA SER A 119 -1.65 7.35 2.89
C SER A 119 -1.96 5.85 2.79
N LEU A 120 -2.41 5.43 1.60
CA LEU A 120 -2.64 4.01 1.31
C LEU A 120 -1.37 3.17 1.52
N SER A 121 -0.21 3.72 1.14
CA SER A 121 1.08 3.02 1.30
C SER A 121 1.50 2.91 2.77
N ASP A 122 1.18 3.90 3.60
CA ASP A 122 1.35 3.81 5.05
C ASP A 122 0.44 2.74 5.64
N GLN A 123 -0.83 2.70 5.26
CA GLN A 123 -1.73 1.65 5.75
C GLN A 123 -1.28 0.26 5.34
N MET A 124 -0.88 0.09 4.08
CA MET A 124 -0.28 -1.17 3.62
C MET A 124 0.99 -1.51 4.39
N ALA A 125 1.90 -0.54 4.58
CA ALA A 125 3.17 -0.81 5.26
C ALA A 125 3.02 -1.07 6.76
N PHE A 126 2.03 -0.48 7.40
CA PHE A 126 1.88 -0.53 8.86
C PHE A 126 0.96 -1.65 9.32
N ARG A 127 -0.01 -2.05 8.48
CA ARG A 127 -1.09 -2.94 8.89
C ARG A 127 -1.24 -4.19 8.01
N SER A 128 -0.67 -4.22 6.81
CA SER A 128 -0.77 -5.39 5.94
C SER A 128 0.27 -6.46 6.30
N GLU A 129 -0.14 -7.72 6.24
CA GLU A 129 0.77 -8.87 6.26
C GLU A 129 1.58 -9.00 4.97
N CYS A 130 1.19 -8.30 3.89
CA CYS A 130 1.95 -8.19 2.63
C CYS A 130 2.99 -7.07 2.65
N ALA A 131 3.26 -6.48 3.83
CA ALA A 131 4.28 -5.45 3.95
C ALA A 131 5.69 -6.03 3.66
N HIS A 132 6.54 -5.19 3.07
CA HIS A 132 7.93 -5.53 2.79
C HIS A 132 8.87 -4.83 3.77
N GLY A 133 9.93 -5.51 4.22
CA GLY A 133 10.78 -4.99 5.29
C GLY A 133 11.49 -3.70 4.92
N TRP A 134 11.89 -3.56 3.65
CA TRP A 134 12.54 -2.34 3.17
C TRP A 134 11.64 -1.09 3.23
N TRP A 135 10.31 -1.23 3.24
CA TRP A 135 9.41 -0.09 3.37
C TRP A 135 9.65 0.67 4.67
N GLN A 136 10.02 -0.04 5.75
CA GLN A 136 10.33 0.55 7.05
C GLN A 136 11.67 1.28 7.06
N SER A 137 12.60 0.91 6.17
CA SER A 137 13.85 1.62 5.95
C SER A 137 13.66 2.96 5.23
N VAL A 138 12.51 3.16 4.56
CA VAL A 138 12.15 4.40 3.87
C VAL A 138 11.29 5.30 4.77
N VAL A 139 10.21 4.74 5.31
CA VAL A 139 9.33 5.42 6.27
C VAL A 139 9.18 4.50 7.49
N PRO A 140 9.73 4.89 8.66
CA PRO A 140 9.71 4.02 9.82
C PRO A 140 8.28 3.80 10.31
N LEU A 141 8.02 2.64 10.90
CA LEU A 141 6.76 2.39 11.59
C LEU A 141 6.54 3.44 12.70
N PRO A 142 5.30 3.91 12.91
CA PRO A 142 4.93 4.65 14.10
C PRO A 142 5.26 3.84 15.36
N ALA A 143 5.70 4.51 16.42
CA ALA A 143 6.26 3.85 17.62
C ALA A 143 5.24 2.91 18.28
N GLU A 144 3.97 3.32 18.32
CA GLU A 144 2.83 2.57 18.81
C GLU A 144 2.59 1.25 18.05
N LEU A 145 3.13 1.11 16.84
CA LEU A 145 3.00 -0.09 15.99
C LEU A 145 4.26 -0.97 15.99
N ARG A 146 5.34 -0.54 16.65
CA ARG A 146 6.60 -1.30 16.72
C ARG A 146 6.57 -2.43 17.74
N ALA A 147 5.56 -2.49 18.61
CA ALA A 147 5.49 -3.46 19.71
C ALA A 147 5.32 -4.92 19.24
N THR A 148 4.86 -5.15 17.99
CA THR A 148 4.60 -6.48 17.47
C THR A 148 5.63 -6.86 16.40
N GLU A 149 6.39 -7.93 16.65
CA GLU A 149 7.29 -8.49 15.65
C GLU A 149 6.49 -9.06 14.46
N ARG A 150 6.77 -8.58 13.25
CA ARG A 150 6.09 -9.01 12.02
C ARG A 150 6.95 -10.03 11.27
N ARG A 151 6.89 -11.30 11.72
CA ARG A 151 7.75 -12.39 11.24
C ARG A 151 7.58 -12.75 9.76
N SER A 152 6.41 -12.50 9.18
CA SER A 152 6.13 -12.75 7.76
C SER A 152 6.75 -11.73 6.81
N ILE A 153 7.26 -10.61 7.33
CA ILE A 153 7.84 -9.54 6.51
C ILE A 153 9.28 -9.89 6.17
N PRO A 154 9.65 -10.02 4.88
CA PRO A 154 11.03 -10.25 4.48
C PRO A 154 11.94 -9.12 4.99
N ARG A 155 13.02 -9.47 5.68
CA ARG A 155 14.04 -8.48 6.08
C ARG A 155 14.85 -8.07 4.85
N ALA A 156 15.27 -6.81 4.79
CA ALA A 156 16.34 -6.43 3.87
C ALA A 156 17.59 -7.20 4.29
N GLY A 157 18.23 -7.92 3.36
CA GLY A 157 19.46 -8.67 3.65
C GLY A 157 20.58 -7.73 4.06
N GLU A 158 21.35 -8.10 5.08
CA GLU A 158 22.46 -7.27 5.60
C GLU A 158 23.60 -7.12 4.58
N ASP A 159 23.78 -8.11 3.71
CA ASP A 159 24.86 -8.17 2.71
C ASP A 159 24.44 -7.72 1.30
N ALA A 160 23.21 -7.21 1.14
CA ALA A 160 22.65 -6.90 -0.17
C ALA A 160 22.33 -5.40 -0.29
N PRO A 161 22.56 -4.76 -1.46
CA PRO A 161 22.21 -3.37 -1.65
C PRO A 161 20.72 -3.10 -1.41
N PHE A 162 20.37 -1.91 -0.91
CA PHE A 162 18.98 -1.54 -0.63
C PHE A 162 18.00 -1.87 -1.77
N TRP A 163 18.40 -1.66 -3.02
CA TRP A 163 17.55 -1.90 -4.20
C TRP A 163 17.29 -3.38 -4.51
N SER A 164 18.02 -4.32 -3.92
CA SER A 164 17.71 -5.75 -4.04
C SER A 164 16.62 -6.21 -3.07
N ALA A 165 16.23 -5.37 -2.10
CA ALA A 165 15.17 -5.69 -1.16
C ALA A 165 13.75 -5.45 -1.71
N GLY A 166 13.62 -5.06 -2.99
CA GLY A 166 12.37 -4.70 -3.67
C GLY A 166 11.32 -5.82 -3.80
N ALA A 167 10.59 -5.87 -4.92
CA ALA A 167 9.59 -6.91 -5.16
C ALA A 167 10.24 -8.30 -5.17
N GLN A 168 9.71 -9.20 -4.34
CA GLN A 168 10.20 -10.58 -4.22
C GLN A 168 9.52 -11.48 -5.26
N PRO A 169 10.05 -12.67 -5.58
CA PRO A 169 9.45 -13.56 -6.59
C PRO A 169 7.98 -13.94 -6.31
N HIS A 170 7.56 -13.97 -5.05
CA HIS A 170 6.18 -14.27 -4.65
C HIS A 170 5.20 -13.08 -4.80
N CYS A 171 5.69 -11.93 -5.24
CA CYS A 171 4.89 -10.74 -5.56
C CYS A 171 4.34 -10.76 -7.00
N GLY A 172 4.81 -11.69 -7.86
CA GLY A 172 4.42 -11.84 -9.27
C GLY A 172 3.25 -12.80 -9.49
#